data_AF-A0A7W8RKZ3-F1
#
_entry.id   AF-A0A7W8RKZ3-F1
#
_cell.length_a   1.000
_cell.length_b   1.000
_cell.length_c   1.000
_cell.angle_alpha   90.00
_cell.angle_beta   90.00
_cell.angle_gamma   90.00
#
_symmetry.space_group_name_H-M   'P 1'
#
loop_
_entity.id
_entity.type
_entity.pdbx_description
1 polymer ?
#
loop_
_entity_poly.entity_id
_entity_poly.type
_entity_poly.pdbx_seq_one_letter_code
_entity_poly.pdbx_strand_id
1 'polypeptide(L)'
;MMGVLADLSGKPLEPLPAVGDRKFFDIDIDNFDERMKAMKPRVAFAVPNTLTNEGHLMVDITFESMDDFSPAAVAKKVDALAQLLEARTQLANLQTYMDGKSGAENLVSKVLRDPALLEALAKAPKPEAASVGEPVTNE
;
A
#
# COMPACT_ATOMS: atom_id res chain seq x y z
N MET A 1 31.60 -19.35 -7.57
CA MET A 1 31.13 -17.99 -7.27
C MET A 1 31.06 -17.24 -8.59
N MET A 2 29.90 -16.68 -8.90
CA MET A 2 29.63 -16.00 -10.17
C MET A 2 29.34 -14.53 -9.86
N GLY A 3 29.99 -13.59 -10.56
CA GLY A 3 29.74 -12.16 -10.39
C GLY A 3 28.76 -11.66 -11.43
N VAL A 4 27.77 -10.87 -11.00
CA VAL A 4 26.81 -10.20 -11.89
C VAL A 4 27.09 -8.70 -11.85
N LEU A 5 27.32 -8.08 -13.02
CA LEU A 5 27.41 -6.64 -13.17
C LEU A 5 26.24 -6.17 -14.05
N ALA A 6 25.34 -5.40 -13.46
CA ALA A 6 24.17 -4.86 -14.13
C ALA A 6 23.74 -3.53 -13.47
N ASP A 7 22.92 -2.74 -14.16
CA ASP A 7 22.20 -1.64 -13.53
C ASP A 7 21.00 -2.20 -12.77
N LEU A 8 21.11 -2.22 -11.45
CA LEU A 8 20.09 -2.73 -10.52
C LEU A 8 19.42 -1.60 -9.72
N SER A 9 19.84 -0.35 -9.93
CA SER A 9 19.39 0.81 -9.15
C SER A 9 18.28 1.61 -9.82
N GLY A 10 18.17 1.51 -11.15
CA GLY A 10 17.19 2.25 -11.94
C GLY A 10 17.46 3.75 -11.91
N LYS A 11 16.55 4.52 -11.30
CA LYS A 11 16.65 5.98 -11.14
C LYS A 11 16.82 6.35 -9.66
N PRO A 12 17.99 6.07 -9.06
CA PRO A 12 18.22 6.34 -7.64
C PRO A 12 18.11 7.84 -7.35
N LEU A 13 17.63 8.17 -6.15
CA LEU A 13 17.56 9.56 -5.67
C LEU A 13 18.96 10.15 -5.41
N GLU A 14 19.86 9.29 -4.93
CA GLU A 14 21.24 9.65 -4.62
C GLU A 14 22.16 9.18 -5.76
N PRO A 15 23.09 10.02 -6.23
CA PRO A 15 24.05 9.62 -7.25
C PRO A 15 24.89 8.43 -6.78
N LEU A 16 24.99 7.41 -7.63
CA LEU A 16 25.84 6.26 -7.34
C LEU A 16 27.33 6.66 -7.36
N PRO A 17 28.16 6.03 -6.52
CA PRO A 17 29.61 6.17 -6.59
C PRO A 17 30.17 5.83 -7.98
N ALA A 18 31.36 6.35 -8.28
CA ALA A 18 32.07 5.99 -9.50
C ALA A 18 32.30 4.47 -9.57
N VAL A 19 32.31 3.90 -10.77
CA VAL A 19 32.37 2.44 -10.96
C VAL A 19 33.58 1.81 -10.25
N GLY A 20 34.72 2.51 -10.20
CA GLY A 20 35.93 2.03 -9.52
C GLY A 20 35.82 1.96 -7.99
N ASP A 21 34.90 2.71 -7.39
CA ASP A 21 34.69 2.74 -5.93
C ASP A 21 33.60 1.75 -5.48
N ARG A 22 32.91 1.10 -6.44
CA ARG A 22 31.84 0.13 -6.15
C ARG A 22 32.44 -1.21 -5.74
N LYS A 23 32.00 -1.71 -4.59
CA LYS A 23 32.38 -3.03 -4.08
C LYS A 23 31.35 -4.07 -4.48
N PHE A 24 31.81 -5.30 -4.70
CA PHE A 24 30.92 -6.44 -4.80
C PHE A 24 30.30 -6.73 -3.43
N PHE A 25 29.00 -6.95 -3.43
CA PHE A 25 28.26 -7.43 -2.26
C PHE A 25 27.92 -8.90 -2.48
N ASP A 26 28.04 -9.68 -1.42
CA ASP A 26 27.52 -11.04 -1.43
C ASP A 26 26.00 -11.00 -1.24
N ILE A 27 25.30 -11.77 -2.06
CA ILE A 27 23.84 -11.84 -2.12
C ILE A 27 23.45 -13.30 -2.05
N ASP A 28 22.66 -13.63 -1.03
CA ASP A 28 22.05 -14.94 -0.83
C ASP A 28 20.54 -14.80 -0.60
N ILE A 29 19.86 -15.92 -0.37
CA ILE A 29 18.40 -15.95 -0.14
C ILE A 29 18.04 -15.32 1.21
N ASP A 30 18.97 -15.35 2.17
CA ASP A 30 18.73 -14.90 3.55
C ASP A 30 18.90 -13.37 3.69
N ASN A 31 19.75 -12.76 2.86
CA ASN A 31 20.12 -11.34 2.92
C ASN A 31 19.60 -10.50 1.74
N PHE A 32 18.89 -11.11 0.78
CA PHE A 32 18.45 -10.45 -0.45
C PHE A 32 17.67 -9.15 -0.18
N ASP A 33 16.68 -9.21 0.71
CA ASP A 33 15.83 -8.06 1.04
C ASP A 33 16.64 -6.96 1.74
N GLU A 34 17.57 -7.32 2.63
CA GLU A 34 18.46 -6.34 3.27
C GLU A 34 19.33 -5.63 2.22
N ARG A 35 19.89 -6.38 1.27
CA ARG A 35 20.70 -5.84 0.17
C ARG A 35 19.87 -4.95 -0.76
N MET A 36 18.65 -5.37 -1.09
CA MET A 36 17.72 -4.58 -1.90
C MET A 36 17.38 -3.26 -1.21
N LYS A 37 17.00 -3.31 0.07
CA LYS A 37 16.72 -2.13 0.87
C LYS A 37 17.90 -1.17 0.99
N ALA A 38 19.12 -1.68 1.06
CA ALA A 38 20.32 -0.84 1.07
C ALA A 38 20.57 -0.17 -0.29
N MET A 39 20.29 -0.87 -1.39
CA MET A 39 20.46 -0.34 -2.75
C MET A 39 19.36 0.67 -3.14
N LYS A 40 18.16 0.55 -2.57
CA LYS A 40 16.96 1.36 -2.86
C LYS A 40 16.69 1.49 -4.36
N PRO A 41 16.48 0.37 -5.09
CA PRO A 41 16.08 0.44 -6.49
C PRO A 41 14.83 1.31 -6.63
N ARG A 42 14.90 2.31 -7.50
CA ARG A 42 13.81 3.25 -7.69
C ARG A 42 13.39 3.33 -9.14
N VAL A 43 12.09 3.32 -9.37
CA VAL A 43 11.48 3.55 -10.67
C VAL A 43 10.62 4.81 -10.61
N ALA A 44 10.96 5.77 -11.47
CA ALA A 44 10.24 7.03 -11.59
C ALA A 44 9.95 7.31 -13.07
N PHE A 45 8.72 7.06 -13.51
CA PHE A 45 8.30 7.30 -14.90
C PHE A 45 6.78 7.48 -15.03
N ALA A 46 6.38 8.09 -16.15
CA ALA A 46 4.99 8.30 -16.50
C ALA A 46 4.43 7.04 -17.17
N VAL A 47 3.27 6.56 -16.70
CA VAL A 47 2.52 5.46 -17.33
C VAL A 47 1.19 5.96 -17.87
N PRO A 48 0.63 5.36 -18.93
CA PRO A 48 -0.73 5.67 -19.37
C PRO A 48 -1.74 5.44 -18.24
N ASN A 49 -2.62 6.43 -17.99
CA ASN A 49 -3.60 6.33 -16.92
C ASN A 49 -4.85 5.57 -17.37
N THR A 50 -5.01 4.33 -16.90
CA THR A 50 -6.18 3.48 -17.20
C THR A 50 -7.35 3.70 -16.24
N LEU A 51 -7.20 4.52 -15.20
CA LEU A 51 -8.29 4.83 -14.26
C LEU A 51 -9.28 5.83 -14.85
N THR A 52 -8.77 6.88 -15.49
CA THR A 52 -9.57 7.91 -16.14
C THR A 52 -9.57 7.78 -17.66
N ASN A 53 -8.72 6.93 -18.23
CA ASN A 53 -8.43 6.83 -19.68
C ASN A 53 -7.90 8.12 -20.30
N GLU A 54 -7.42 9.06 -19.48
CA GLU A 54 -6.91 10.35 -19.93
C GLU A 54 -5.56 10.65 -19.27
N GLY A 55 -4.61 11.12 -20.09
CA GLY A 55 -3.30 11.56 -19.64
C GLY A 55 -2.38 10.45 -19.14
N HIS A 56 -1.43 10.84 -18.30
CA HIS A 56 -0.42 9.95 -17.73
C HIS A 56 -0.42 10.05 -16.21
N LEU A 57 -0.22 8.90 -15.55
CA LEU A 57 0.00 8.80 -14.12
C LEU A 57 1.51 8.76 -13.87
N MET A 58 2.00 9.64 -13.01
CA MET A 58 3.39 9.59 -12.57
C MET A 58 3.51 8.51 -11.50
N VAL A 59 4.39 7.54 -11.73
CA VAL A 59 4.68 6.47 -10.78
C VAL A 59 6.08 6.70 -10.25
N ASP A 60 6.20 6.75 -8.93
CA ASP A 60 7.45 6.83 -8.20
C ASP A 60 7.44 5.76 -7.12
N ILE A 61 8.23 4.70 -7.31
CA ILE A 61 8.26 3.55 -6.43
C ILE A 61 9.70 3.24 -6.08
N THR A 62 9.96 3.10 -4.78
CA THR A 62 11.20 2.53 -4.24
C THR A 62 10.91 1.13 -3.71
N PHE A 63 11.72 0.16 -4.13
CA PHE A 63 11.63 -1.23 -3.72
C PHE A 63 12.54 -1.50 -2.52
N GLU A 64 12.03 -2.21 -1.52
CA GLU A 64 12.77 -2.60 -0.32
C GLU A 64 12.89 -4.11 -0.17
N SER A 65 11.97 -4.90 -0.72
CA SER A 65 11.97 -6.36 -0.66
C SER A 65 11.39 -6.99 -1.92
N MET A 66 11.54 -8.30 -2.07
CA MET A 66 10.97 -9.03 -3.20
C MET A 66 9.43 -8.95 -3.24
N ASP A 67 8.76 -8.84 -2.09
CA ASP A 67 7.30 -8.70 -2.01
C ASP A 67 6.78 -7.41 -2.64
N ASP A 68 7.62 -6.37 -2.74
CA ASP A 68 7.26 -5.10 -3.36
C ASP A 68 6.99 -5.22 -4.87
N PHE A 69 7.43 -6.31 -5.51
CA PHE A 69 7.09 -6.62 -6.90
C PHE A 69 5.68 -7.19 -7.07
N SER A 70 5.01 -7.57 -5.97
CA SER A 70 3.64 -8.03 -6.04
C SER A 70 2.69 -6.88 -6.47
N PRO A 71 1.68 -7.14 -7.32
CA PRO A 71 0.74 -6.12 -7.76
C PRO A 71 0.04 -5.40 -6.59
N ALA A 72 -0.19 -6.12 -5.48
CA ALA A 72 -0.79 -5.56 -4.28
C ALA A 72 0.14 -4.54 -3.60
N ALA A 73 1.43 -4.83 -3.49
CA ALA A 73 2.40 -3.90 -2.91
C ALA A 73 2.62 -2.68 -3.83
N VAL A 74 2.70 -2.89 -5.15
CA VAL A 74 2.78 -1.81 -6.15
C VAL A 74 1.56 -0.88 -6.05
N ALA A 75 0.35 -1.44 -5.98
CA ALA A 75 -0.87 -0.65 -5.85
C ALA A 75 -0.92 0.17 -4.55
N LYS A 76 -0.33 -0.33 -3.45
CA LYS A 76 -0.22 0.41 -2.19
C LYS A 76 0.77 1.58 -2.25
N LYS A 77 1.81 1.50 -3.09
CA LYS A 77 2.83 2.55 -3.24
C LYS A 77 2.43 3.66 -4.20
N VAL A 78 1.38 3.46 -4.99
CA VAL A 78 0.82 4.48 -5.89
C VAL A 78 -0.40 5.09 -5.23
N ASP A 79 -0.29 6.34 -4.75
CA ASP A 79 -1.34 7.00 -3.94
C ASP A 79 -2.76 6.90 -4.52
N ALA A 80 -2.90 7.10 -5.84
CA ALA A 80 -4.19 7.00 -6.53
C ALA A 80 -4.81 5.59 -6.45
N LEU A 81 -3.97 4.54 -6.51
CA LEU A 81 -4.41 3.15 -6.40
C LEU A 81 -4.59 2.72 -4.94
N ALA A 82 -3.78 3.25 -4.03
CA ALA A 82 -3.85 2.95 -2.61
C ALA A 82 -5.21 3.32 -2.01
N GLN A 83 -5.74 4.50 -2.38
CA GLN A 83 -7.08 4.94 -1.96
C GLN A 83 -8.19 4.02 -2.46
N LEU A 84 -8.11 3.58 -3.73
CA LEU A 84 -9.07 2.64 -4.31
C LEU A 84 -8.98 1.26 -3.64
N LEU A 85 -7.77 0.82 -3.31
CA LEU A 85 -7.55 -0.43 -2.59
C LEU A 85 -8.09 -0.37 -1.15
N GLU A 86 -7.91 0.76 -0.46
CA GLU A 86 -8.49 0.99 0.87
C GLU A 86 -10.02 0.95 0.81
N ALA A 87 -10.62 1.69 -0.13
CA ALA A 87 -12.07 1.70 -0.33
C ALA A 87 -12.61 0.28 -0.61
N ARG A 88 -11.93 -0.49 -1.48
CA ARG A 88 -12.29 -1.89 -1.74
C ARG A 88 -12.21 -2.75 -0.49
N THR A 89 -11.16 -2.60 0.31
CA THR A 89 -10.98 -3.34 1.56
C THR A 89 -12.09 -3.02 2.56
N GLN A 90 -12.44 -1.74 2.70
CA GLN A 90 -13.54 -1.29 3.56
C GLN A 90 -14.89 -1.85 3.09
N LEU A 91 -15.14 -1.85 1.78
CA LEU A 91 -16.37 -2.43 1.19
C LEU A 91 -16.45 -3.94 1.39
N ALA A 92 -15.34 -4.66 1.23
CA ALA A 92 -15.30 -6.11 1.46
C ALA A 92 -15.53 -6.46 2.94
N ASN A 93 -14.95 -5.69 3.85
CA ASN A 93 -15.21 -5.82 5.28
C ASN A 93 -16.68 -5.54 5.59
N LEU A 94 -17.23 -4.45 5.05
CA LEU A 94 -18.65 -4.12 5.21
C LEU A 94 -19.55 -5.23 4.68
N GLN A 95 -19.27 -5.78 3.50
CA GLN A 95 -20.02 -6.90 2.93
C GLN A 95 -19.99 -8.12 3.86
N THR A 96 -18.84 -8.43 4.44
CA THR A 96 -18.68 -9.54 5.40
C THR A 96 -19.48 -9.28 6.69
N TYR A 97 -19.47 -8.04 7.20
CA TYR A 97 -20.26 -7.64 8.36
C TYR A 97 -21.77 -7.63 8.10
N MET A 98 -22.19 -7.33 6.86
CA MET A 98 -23.60 -7.36 6.44
C MET A 98 -24.12 -8.80 6.28
N ASP A 99 -23.32 -9.69 5.70
CA ASP A 99 -23.66 -11.12 5.53
C ASP A 99 -23.86 -11.84 6.88
N GLY A 100 -23.12 -11.43 7.92
CA GLY A 100 -23.19 -12.03 9.27
C GLY A 100 -24.24 -11.43 10.23
N LYS A 101 -24.89 -10.30 9.90
CA LYS A 101 -25.85 -9.62 10.80
C LYS A 101 -27.03 -9.06 10.00
N SER A 102 -28.13 -9.83 9.91
CA SER A 102 -29.40 -9.45 9.25
C SER A 102 -30.02 -8.12 9.73
N GLY A 103 -29.62 -7.60 10.90
CA GLY A 103 -30.04 -6.27 11.38
C GLY A 103 -29.27 -5.09 10.77
N ALA A 104 -28.04 -5.30 10.26
CA ALA A 104 -27.18 -4.24 9.73
C ALA A 104 -27.66 -3.72 8.37
N GLU A 105 -28.22 -4.59 7.52
CA GLU A 105 -28.81 -4.20 6.23
C GLU A 105 -29.95 -3.20 6.39
N ASN A 106 -30.79 -3.36 7.42
CA ASN A 106 -31.90 -2.45 7.71
C ASN A 106 -31.43 -1.07 8.21
N LEU A 107 -30.28 -1.00 8.89
CA LEU A 107 -29.71 0.26 9.34
C LEU A 107 -28.97 0.98 8.19
N VAL A 108 -28.19 0.24 7.39
CA VAL A 108 -27.51 0.80 6.21
C VAL A 108 -28.51 1.30 5.17
N SER A 109 -29.58 0.56 4.90
CA SER A 109 -30.66 1.01 4.00
C SER A 109 -31.45 2.21 4.52
N LYS A 110 -31.59 2.37 5.85
CA LYS A 110 -32.16 3.58 6.46
C LYS A 110 -31.22 4.79 6.30
N VAL A 111 -29.92 4.61 6.53
CA VAL A 111 -28.93 5.69 6.39
C VAL A 111 -28.78 6.10 4.93
N LEU A 112 -28.76 5.15 3.98
CA LEU A 112 -28.69 5.45 2.53
C LEU A 112 -29.94 6.17 2.00
N ARG A 113 -31.10 6.02 2.66
CA ARG A 113 -32.34 6.71 2.30
C ARG A 113 -32.45 8.11 2.87
N ASP A 114 -31.56 8.49 3.78
CA ASP A 114 -31.60 9.78 4.48
C ASP A 114 -30.32 10.58 4.20
N PRO A 115 -30.34 11.48 3.18
CA PRO A 115 -29.17 12.27 2.77
C PRO A 115 -28.55 13.08 3.92
N ALA A 116 -29.36 13.50 4.89
CA ALA A 116 -28.91 14.26 6.05
C ALA A 116 -28.07 13.42 7.03
N LEU A 117 -28.34 12.12 7.14
CA LEU A 117 -27.56 11.21 8.00
C LEU A 117 -26.23 10.81 7.34
N LEU A 118 -26.20 10.69 6.02
CA LEU A 118 -24.96 10.48 5.27
C LEU A 118 -23.99 11.66 5.40
N GLU A 119 -24.50 12.89 5.29
CA GLU A 119 -23.67 14.09 5.50
C GLU A 119 -23.15 14.19 6.94
N ALA A 120 -23.97 13.86 7.93
CA ALA A 120 -23.56 13.87 9.34
C ALA A 120 -22.47 12.83 9.65
N LEU A 121 -22.53 11.64 9.05
CA LEU A 121 -21.54 10.57 9.24
C LEU A 121 -20.27 10.81 8.41
N ALA A 122 -20.37 11.38 7.20
CA ALA A 122 -19.21 11.74 6.38
C ALA A 122 -18.38 12.87 7.02
N LYS A 123 -19.01 13.72 7.85
CA LYS A 123 -18.34 14.78 8.62
C LYS A 123 -17.84 14.34 9.99
N ALA A 124 -18.27 13.17 10.48
CA ALA A 124 -17.81 12.65 11.75
C ALA A 124 -16.34 12.16 11.60
N PRO A 125 -15.43 12.54 12.50
CA PRO A 125 -14.05 12.08 12.45
C PRO A 125 -13.98 10.55 12.60
N LYS A 126 -13.08 9.90 11.83
CA LYS A 126 -12.78 8.46 11.90
C LYS A 126 -12.67 8.06 13.38
N PRO A 127 -13.53 7.15 13.90
CA PRO A 127 -13.35 6.66 15.26
C PRO A 127 -12.01 5.93 15.33
N GLU A 128 -11.12 6.41 16.19
CA GLU A 128 -9.96 5.64 16.62
C GLU A 128 -10.45 4.28 17.12
N ALA A 129 -9.83 3.22 16.60
CA ALA A 129 -10.08 1.86 17.04
C ALA A 129 -9.91 1.81 18.56
N ALA A 130 -11.03 1.66 19.28
CA ALA A 130 -11.04 1.42 20.71
C ALA A 130 -10.15 0.20 20.99
N SER A 131 -9.05 0.45 21.68
CA SER A 131 -8.16 -0.54 22.26
C SER A 131 -8.99 -1.50 23.11
N VAL A 132 -9.19 -2.71 22.59
CA VAL A 132 -9.60 -3.86 23.40
C VAL A 132 -8.44 -4.18 24.33
N GLY A 133 -8.62 -3.87 25.61
CA GLY A 133 -7.64 -4.09 26.65
C GLY A 133 -8.23 -3.74 28.00
N GLU A 134 -9.31 -4.42 28.40
CA GLU A 134 -9.71 -4.46 29.81
C GLU A 134 -8.72 -5.37 30.58
N PRO A 135 -8.05 -4.87 31.62
CA PRO A 135 -7.40 -5.74 32.60
C PRO A 135 -8.47 -6.25 33.56
N VAL A 136 -8.78 -7.54 33.50
CA VAL A 136 -9.55 -8.20 34.56
C VAL A 136 -8.62 -8.39 35.75
N THR A 137 -8.62 -7.42 36.66
CA THR A 137 -8.27 -7.62 38.06
C THR A 137 -9.58 -7.78 38.83
N ASN A 138 -9.86 -8.98 39.34
CA ASN A 138 -10.51 -9.10 40.65
C ASN A 138 -10.18 -10.44 41.32
N GLU A 139 -9.66 -10.31 42.55
CA GLU A 139 -9.61 -11.22 43.71
C GLU A 139 -9.26 -12.71 43.57
#